data_AF-A0A8J5QQN5-F1
#
_entry.id   AF-A0A8J5QQN5-F1
#
_cell.length_a   1.000
_cell.length_b   1.000
_cell.length_c   1.000
_cell.angle_alpha   90.00
_cell.angle_beta   90.00
_cell.angle_gamma   90.00
#
_symmetry.space_group_name_H-M   'P 1'
#
loop_
_entity.id
_entity.type
_entity.pdbx_description
1 polymer ?
#
loop_
_entity_poly.entity_id
_entity_poly.type
_entity_poly.pdbx_seq_one_letter_code
_entity_poly.pdbx_strand_id
1 'polypeptide(L)'
;MAREKVDAKQRENIEAVRKALRKQAPLSAKQALYCNDACVERFLRARGESVKKAAKHLRAVLSWRETVGADHIIADEFNAELSDGVAYIAGHDDEARPVVVFRIKQDYPKFHSQKSFVRLLVFTLEVAVACMSRFVDQFVLLFDASKHPFLHHFQLSRFCSG
;
A
#
# COMPACT_ATOMS: atom_id res chain seq x y z
N MET A 1 -7.91 -20.09 -27.85
CA MET A 1 -8.93 -19.17 -28.40
C MET A 1 -9.61 -18.27 -27.36
N ALA A 2 -10.40 -18.77 -26.39
CA ALA A 2 -11.10 -17.88 -25.44
C ALA A 2 -10.16 -17.13 -24.48
N ARG A 3 -9.19 -17.83 -23.87
CA ARG A 3 -8.18 -17.23 -22.98
C ARG A 3 -7.28 -16.21 -23.68
N GLU A 4 -6.95 -16.50 -24.93
CA GLU A 4 -6.16 -15.63 -25.82
C GLU A 4 -6.90 -14.32 -26.17
N LYS A 5 -8.22 -14.39 -26.36
CA LYS A 5 -9.07 -13.20 -26.57
C LYS A 5 -9.20 -12.36 -25.30
N VAL A 6 -9.25 -12.99 -24.12
CA VAL A 6 -9.27 -12.29 -22.83
C VAL A 6 -7.95 -11.55 -22.61
N ASP A 7 -6.81 -12.21 -22.84
CA ASP A 7 -5.49 -11.58 -22.70
C ASP A 7 -5.30 -10.42 -23.70
N ALA A 8 -5.77 -10.57 -24.94
CA ALA A 8 -5.74 -9.50 -25.94
C ALA A 8 -6.59 -8.29 -25.52
N LYS A 9 -7.81 -8.54 -25.02
CA LYS A 9 -8.70 -7.47 -24.56
C LYS A 9 -8.13 -6.72 -23.36
N GLN A 10 -7.48 -7.46 -22.46
CA GLN A 10 -6.85 -6.90 -21.28
C GLN A 10 -5.66 -6.01 -21.62
N ARG A 11 -4.80 -6.43 -22.57
CA ARG A 11 -3.70 -5.59 -23.09
C ARG A 11 -4.22 -4.32 -23.75
N GLU A 12 -5.31 -4.40 -24.51
CA GLU A 12 -5.97 -3.24 -25.11
C GLU A 12 -6.45 -2.25 -24.03
N ASN A 13 -7.11 -2.74 -22.98
CA ASN A 13 -7.58 -1.90 -21.88
C ASN A 13 -6.41 -1.24 -21.13
N ILE A 14 -5.32 -1.96 -20.88
CA ILE A 14 -4.10 -1.43 -20.23
C ILE A 14 -3.52 -0.27 -21.06
N GLU A 15 -3.36 -0.45 -22.36
CA GLU A 15 -2.82 0.60 -23.22
C GLU A 15 -3.79 1.78 -23.35
N ALA A 16 -5.10 1.52 -23.39
CA ALA A 16 -6.11 2.57 -23.38
C ALA A 16 -6.03 3.45 -22.11
N VAL A 17 -5.79 2.84 -20.93
CA VAL A 17 -5.57 3.59 -19.68
C VAL A 17 -4.30 4.43 -19.77
N ARG A 18 -3.18 3.85 -20.24
CA ARG A 18 -1.91 4.59 -20.41
C ARG A 18 -2.05 5.77 -21.37
N LYS A 19 -2.75 5.57 -22.49
CA LYS A 19 -3.07 6.64 -23.45
C LYS A 19 -3.92 7.74 -22.80
N ALA A 20 -4.94 7.36 -22.02
CA ALA A 20 -5.79 8.32 -21.31
C ALA A 20 -5.02 9.13 -20.27
N LEU A 21 -4.06 8.51 -19.56
CA LEU A 21 -3.16 9.22 -18.65
C LEU A 21 -2.33 10.25 -19.40
N ARG A 22 -1.59 9.83 -20.44
CA ARG A 22 -0.71 10.71 -21.24
C ARG A 22 -1.47 11.88 -21.88
N LYS A 23 -2.73 11.67 -22.27
CA LYS A 23 -3.59 12.74 -22.81
C LYS A 23 -3.87 13.85 -21.80
N GLN A 24 -3.98 13.53 -20.51
CA GLN A 24 -4.23 14.53 -19.47
C GLN A 24 -2.96 15.30 -19.11
N ALA A 25 -1.83 14.60 -18.97
CA ALA A 25 -0.52 15.18 -18.72
C ALA A 25 0.58 14.15 -19.05
N PRO A 26 1.75 14.59 -19.55
CA PRO A 26 2.92 13.72 -19.70
C PRO A 26 3.25 12.99 -18.39
N LEU A 27 3.70 11.75 -18.49
CA LEU A 27 4.18 10.98 -17.33
C LEU A 27 5.69 11.18 -17.22
N SER A 28 6.19 11.38 -16.00
CA SER A 28 7.63 11.30 -15.74
C SER A 28 8.13 9.86 -15.91
N ALA A 29 9.46 9.68 -16.04
CA ALA A 29 10.05 8.34 -16.15
C ALA A 29 9.69 7.43 -14.96
N LYS A 30 9.73 7.98 -13.73
CA LYS A 30 9.34 7.26 -12.51
C LYS A 30 7.86 6.87 -12.52
N GLN A 31 6.98 7.80 -12.91
CA GLN A 31 5.54 7.52 -13.02
C GLN A 31 5.26 6.44 -14.08
N ALA A 32 5.98 6.47 -15.21
CA ALA A 32 5.84 5.46 -16.26
C ALA A 32 6.27 4.06 -15.76
N LEU A 33 7.35 3.98 -14.97
CA LEU A 33 7.81 2.74 -14.35
C LEU A 33 6.80 2.20 -13.32
N TYR A 34 6.21 3.08 -12.50
CA TYR A 34 5.16 2.73 -11.57
C TYR A 34 3.89 2.21 -12.28
N CYS A 35 3.52 2.81 -13.41
CA CYS A 35 2.38 2.40 -14.24
C CYS A 35 2.68 1.17 -15.13
N ASN A 36 3.35 0.16 -14.58
CA ASN A 36 3.55 -1.14 -15.23
C ASN A 36 2.22 -1.89 -15.44
N ASP A 37 2.25 -2.99 -16.21
CA ASP A 37 1.04 -3.70 -16.64
C ASP A 37 0.23 -4.20 -15.44
N ALA A 38 0.89 -4.79 -14.45
CA ALA A 38 0.26 -5.30 -13.23
C ALA A 38 -0.41 -4.19 -12.40
N CYS A 39 0.24 -3.03 -12.29
CA CYS A 39 -0.32 -1.86 -11.62
C CYS A 39 -1.61 -1.41 -12.33
N VAL A 40 -1.56 -1.20 -13.65
CA VAL A 40 -2.72 -0.74 -14.42
C VAL A 40 -3.87 -1.76 -14.36
N GLU A 41 -3.55 -3.06 -14.43
CA GLU A 41 -4.53 -4.13 -14.26
C GLU A 41 -5.27 -4.06 -12.92
N ARG A 42 -4.54 -3.87 -11.80
CA ARG A 42 -5.18 -3.74 -10.47
C ARG A 42 -6.18 -2.59 -10.45
N PHE A 43 -5.85 -1.45 -11.08
CA PHE A 43 -6.76 -0.30 -11.18
C PHE A 43 -7.96 -0.56 -12.09
N LEU A 44 -7.80 -1.32 -13.18
CA LEU A 44 -8.89 -1.75 -14.05
C LEU A 44 -9.85 -2.67 -13.29
N ARG A 45 -9.33 -3.71 -12.64
CA ARG A 45 -10.12 -4.66 -11.85
C ARG A 45 -10.90 -3.96 -10.74
N ALA A 46 -10.25 -3.08 -9.98
CA ALA A 46 -10.88 -2.31 -8.91
C ALA A 46 -11.95 -1.30 -9.40
N ARG A 47 -11.95 -0.97 -10.69
CA ARG A 47 -12.91 -0.03 -11.31
C ARG A 47 -13.84 -0.69 -12.31
N GLY A 48 -13.98 -2.02 -12.25
CA GLY A 48 -14.89 -2.80 -13.09
C GLY A 48 -14.57 -2.68 -14.58
N GLU A 49 -13.28 -2.79 -14.94
CA GLU A 49 -12.77 -2.70 -16.32
C GLU A 49 -13.02 -1.35 -17.02
N SER A 50 -13.40 -0.31 -16.27
CA SER A 50 -13.66 1.02 -16.83
C SER A 50 -12.37 1.82 -17.00
N VAL A 51 -11.88 1.91 -18.24
CA VAL A 51 -10.68 2.69 -18.62
C VAL A 51 -10.72 4.12 -18.08
N LYS A 52 -11.85 4.83 -18.21
CA LYS A 52 -11.99 6.21 -17.75
C LYS A 52 -11.87 6.33 -16.23
N LYS A 53 -12.51 5.44 -15.47
CA LYS A 53 -12.46 5.43 -14.00
C LYS A 53 -11.08 5.03 -13.51
N ALA A 54 -10.47 4.01 -14.11
CA ALA A 54 -9.12 3.56 -13.81
C ALA A 54 -8.08 4.66 -14.05
N ALA A 55 -8.10 5.31 -15.22
CA ALA A 55 -7.18 6.40 -15.53
C ALA A 55 -7.34 7.61 -14.59
N LYS A 56 -8.59 8.02 -14.28
CA LYS A 56 -8.85 9.10 -13.31
C LYS A 56 -8.29 8.76 -11.93
N HIS A 57 -8.51 7.53 -11.46
CA HIS A 57 -8.04 7.10 -10.15
C HIS A 57 -6.52 6.99 -10.10
N LEU A 58 -5.90 6.40 -11.11
CA LEU A 58 -4.45 6.25 -11.20
C LEU A 58 -3.77 7.63 -11.26
N ARG A 59 -4.34 8.61 -11.96
CA ARG A 59 -3.83 9.99 -11.95
C ARG A 59 -3.86 10.62 -10.55
N ALA A 60 -4.95 10.44 -9.80
CA ALA A 60 -5.05 10.94 -8.43
C ALA A 60 -3.98 10.30 -7.52
N VAL A 61 -3.72 9.00 -7.69
CA VAL A 61 -2.67 8.29 -6.96
C VAL A 61 -1.28 8.82 -7.32
N LEU A 62 -0.96 9.02 -8.61
CA LEU A 62 0.32 9.59 -9.01
C LEU A 62 0.55 10.98 -8.39
N SER A 63 -0.49 11.83 -8.36
CA SER A 63 -0.40 13.14 -7.72
C SER A 63 -0.16 13.02 -6.21
N TRP A 64 -0.88 12.12 -5.53
CA TRP A 64 -0.67 11.90 -4.10
C TRP A 64 0.71 11.33 -3.77
N ARG A 65 1.25 10.45 -4.63
CA ARG A 65 2.61 9.92 -4.47
C ARG A 65 3.66 11.04 -4.50
N GLU A 66 3.47 12.03 -5.37
CA GLU A 66 4.33 13.22 -5.41
C GLU A 66 4.22 14.05 -4.14
N THR A 67 3.00 14.29 -3.62
CA THR A 67 2.83 15.10 -2.40
C THR A 67 3.43 14.44 -1.16
N VAL A 68 3.37 13.12 -1.06
CA VAL A 68 3.99 12.36 0.05
C VAL A 68 5.49 12.16 -0.18
N GLY A 69 5.97 12.30 -1.41
CA GLY A 69 7.36 12.06 -1.79
C GLY A 69 7.72 10.57 -1.78
N ALA A 70 6.78 9.70 -2.17
CA ALA A 70 6.89 8.23 -2.08
C ALA A 70 8.16 7.67 -2.75
N ASP A 71 8.60 8.28 -3.85
CA ASP A 71 9.77 7.83 -4.62
C ASP A 71 11.13 8.24 -4.03
N HIS A 72 11.14 8.90 -2.87
CA HIS A 72 12.35 9.40 -2.19
C HIS A 72 12.42 8.98 -0.72
N ILE A 73 11.55 8.06 -0.31
CA ILE A 73 11.54 7.58 1.08
C ILE A 73 12.65 6.55 1.27
N ILE A 74 13.52 6.77 2.25
CA ILE A 74 14.61 5.86 2.60
C ILE A 74 14.44 5.32 4.03
N ALA A 75 14.94 4.10 4.28
CA ALA A 75 14.80 3.43 5.58
C ALA A 75 15.41 4.24 6.74
N ASP A 76 16.50 4.98 6.47
CA ASP A 76 17.23 5.77 7.47
C ASP A 76 16.37 6.85 8.14
N GLU A 77 15.32 7.32 7.46
CA GLU A 77 14.35 8.28 8.03
C GLU A 77 13.58 7.71 9.23
N PHE A 78 13.53 6.38 9.37
CA PHE A 78 12.70 5.69 10.36
C PHE A 78 13.49 4.73 11.25
N ASN A 79 14.81 4.92 11.37
CA ASN A 79 15.66 4.01 12.14
C ASN A 79 15.17 3.77 13.57
N ALA A 80 14.67 4.83 14.24
CA ALA A 80 14.10 4.72 15.58
C ALA A 80 12.83 3.86 15.56
N GLU A 81 11.89 4.15 14.66
CA GLU A 81 10.61 3.45 14.54
C GLU A 81 10.78 1.98 14.14
N LEU A 82 11.67 1.69 13.21
CA LEU A 82 11.95 0.33 12.74
C LEU A 82 12.65 -0.49 13.85
N SER A 83 13.62 0.10 14.56
CA SER A 83 14.30 -0.56 15.68
C SER A 83 13.33 -0.82 16.85
N ASP A 84 12.42 0.11 17.09
CA ASP A 84 11.33 -0.03 18.05
C ASP A 84 10.21 -0.97 17.59
N GLY A 85 10.29 -1.50 16.36
CA GLY A 85 9.31 -2.34 15.69
C GLY A 85 7.92 -1.70 15.61
N VAL A 86 7.83 -0.39 15.39
CA VAL A 86 6.55 0.31 15.15
C VAL A 86 5.87 -0.25 13.90
N ALA A 87 6.63 -0.59 12.87
CA ALA A 87 6.16 -1.21 11.65
C ALA A 87 7.15 -2.27 11.16
N TYR A 88 6.65 -3.42 10.72
CA TYR A 88 7.50 -4.48 10.15
C TYR A 88 6.70 -5.45 9.27
N ILE A 89 7.42 -6.22 8.44
CA ILE A 89 6.86 -7.33 7.66
C ILE A 89 7.04 -8.62 8.46
N ALA A 90 5.93 -9.27 8.83
CA ALA A 90 5.89 -10.45 9.68
C ALA A 90 5.94 -11.78 8.89
N GLY A 91 6.47 -11.75 7.66
CA GLY A 91 6.47 -12.87 6.73
C GLY A 91 5.25 -12.89 5.81
N HIS A 92 4.80 -14.08 5.44
CA HIS A 92 3.67 -14.31 4.54
C HIS A 92 2.64 -15.23 5.18
N ASP A 93 1.38 -15.06 4.81
CA ASP A 93 0.30 -15.98 5.21
C ASP A 93 0.23 -17.21 4.29
N ASP A 94 -0.77 -18.08 4.53
CA ASP A 94 -0.99 -19.30 3.76
C ASP A 94 -1.31 -19.06 2.26
N GLU A 95 -1.71 -17.83 1.91
CA GLU A 95 -1.96 -17.39 0.52
C GLU A 95 -0.73 -16.70 -0.10
N ALA A 96 0.43 -16.77 0.57
CA ALA A 96 1.66 -16.09 0.19
C ALA A 96 1.54 -14.55 0.14
N ARG A 97 0.56 -13.97 0.86
CA ARG A 97 0.41 -12.52 0.99
C ARG A 97 1.34 -12.01 2.09
N PRO A 98 2.13 -10.96 1.85
CA PRO A 98 2.96 -10.39 2.89
C PRO A 98 2.08 -9.81 4.00
N VAL A 99 2.45 -10.11 5.25
CA VAL A 99 1.75 -9.64 6.45
C VAL A 99 2.50 -8.45 6.99
N VAL A 100 1.85 -7.29 6.99
CA VAL A 100 2.36 -6.03 7.50
C VAL A 100 1.77 -5.76 8.87
N VAL A 101 2.61 -5.50 9.87
CA VAL A 101 2.16 -5.23 11.24
C VAL A 101 2.56 -3.82 11.64
N PHE A 102 1.59 -3.03 12.11
CA PHE A 102 1.78 -1.74 12.75
C PHE A 102 1.41 -1.84 14.22
N ARG A 103 2.37 -1.56 15.10
CA ARG A 103 2.14 -1.49 16.55
C ARG A 103 1.80 -0.05 16.94
N ILE A 104 0.55 0.18 17.32
CA ILE A 104 0.06 1.49 17.74
C ILE A 104 0.62 1.79 19.13
N LYS A 105 1.60 2.69 19.19
CA LYS A 105 2.09 3.27 20.44
C LYS A 105 1.30 4.53 20.77
N GLN A 106 0.77 4.62 21.99
CA GLN A 106 -0.03 5.78 22.44
C GLN A 106 0.73 7.10 22.34
N ASP A 107 2.05 7.07 22.57
CA ASP A 107 2.87 8.27 22.55
C ASP A 107 3.37 8.64 21.15
N TYR A 108 3.16 7.77 20.14
CA TYR A 108 3.63 8.03 18.78
C TYR A 108 3.05 9.34 18.19
N PRO A 109 1.74 9.64 18.30
CA PRO A 109 1.19 10.90 17.82
C PRO A 109 1.62 12.14 18.62
N LYS A 110 2.21 11.96 19.81
CA LYS A 110 2.72 13.08 20.63
C LYS A 110 4.09 13.54 20.15
N PHE A 111 4.91 12.61 19.67
CA PHE A 111 6.29 12.86 19.25
C PHE A 111 6.49 12.93 17.74
N HIS A 112 5.53 12.40 16.96
CA HIS A 112 5.62 12.35 15.50
C HIS A 112 4.44 13.06 14.84
N SER A 113 4.73 13.80 13.77
CA SER A 113 3.70 14.42 12.96
C SER A 113 2.92 13.38 12.15
N GLN A 114 1.66 13.69 11.82
CA GLN A 114 0.85 12.83 10.93
C GLN A 114 1.56 12.59 9.59
N LYS A 115 2.29 13.60 9.08
CA LYS A 115 3.09 13.47 7.85
C LYS A 115 4.17 12.40 7.98
N SER A 116 4.85 12.32 9.12
CA SER A 116 5.89 11.32 9.37
C SER A 116 5.29 9.92 9.46
N PHE A 117 4.15 9.76 10.15
CA PHE A 117 3.42 8.50 10.20
C PHE A 117 2.98 8.01 8.82
N VAL A 118 2.42 8.91 8.00
CA VAL A 118 2.01 8.58 6.62
C VAL A 118 3.22 8.15 5.79
N ARG A 119 4.39 8.78 5.96
CA ARG A 119 5.61 8.36 5.25
C ARG A 119 6.11 6.99 5.71
N LEU A 120 6.12 6.70 7.02
CA LEU A 120 6.45 5.38 7.55
C LEU A 120 5.48 4.31 7.02
N LEU A 121 4.19 4.63 6.97
CA LEU A 121 3.16 3.76 6.41
C LEU A 121 3.47 3.45 4.93
N VAL A 122 3.69 4.48 4.11
CA VAL A 122 4.02 4.31 2.70
C VAL A 122 5.30 3.50 2.51
N PHE A 123 6.35 3.80 3.26
CA PHE A 123 7.60 3.04 3.23
C PHE A 123 7.36 1.55 3.45
N THR A 124 6.66 1.21 4.53
CA THR A 124 6.43 -0.19 4.91
C THR A 124 5.55 -0.91 3.87
N LEU A 125 4.58 -0.21 3.28
CA LEU A 125 3.75 -0.77 2.21
C LEU A 125 4.53 -0.99 0.91
N GLU A 126 5.45 -0.09 0.55
CA GLU A 126 6.34 -0.28 -0.61
C GLU A 126 7.26 -1.50 -0.42
N VAL A 127 7.79 -1.68 0.80
CA VAL A 127 8.56 -2.89 1.15
C VAL A 127 7.68 -4.14 1.03
N ALA A 128 6.44 -4.10 1.54
CA ALA A 128 5.51 -5.22 1.43
C ALA A 128 5.22 -5.58 -0.05
N VAL A 129 4.98 -4.58 -0.90
CA VAL A 129 4.75 -4.77 -2.34
C VAL A 129 5.99 -5.35 -3.03
N ALA A 130 7.19 -4.92 -2.64
CA ALA A 130 8.45 -5.48 -3.15
C ALA A 130 8.67 -6.95 -2.73
N CYS A 131 8.12 -7.37 -1.58
CA CYS A 131 8.16 -8.75 -1.09
C CYS A 131 7.07 -9.67 -1.68
N MET A 132 6.17 -9.16 -2.54
CA MET A 132 5.12 -9.98 -3.15
C MET A 132 5.70 -10.92 -4.21
N SER A 133 5.26 -12.18 -4.19
CA SER A 133 5.59 -13.13 -5.24
C SER A 133 4.86 -12.80 -6.54
N ARG A 134 5.40 -13.32 -7.66
CA ARG A 134 4.70 -13.32 -8.96
C ARG A 134 3.32 -13.96 -8.72
N PHE A 135 2.25 -13.28 -9.10
CA PHE A 135 0.83 -13.68 -8.90
C PHE A 135 0.16 -13.31 -7.57
N VAL A 136 0.86 -12.68 -6.62
CA VAL A 136 0.22 -12.09 -5.43
C VAL A 136 0.03 -10.60 -5.65
N ASP A 137 -1.20 -10.11 -5.46
CA ASP A 137 -1.57 -8.70 -5.63
C ASP A 137 -2.19 -8.08 -4.38
N GLN A 138 -2.21 -8.82 -3.26
CA GLN A 138 -2.76 -8.42 -1.98
C GLN A 138 -1.75 -8.60 -0.85
N PHE A 139 -1.94 -7.86 0.23
CA PHE A 139 -1.20 -7.97 1.48
C PHE A 139 -2.19 -7.88 2.65
N VAL A 140 -1.78 -8.39 3.81
CA VAL A 140 -2.57 -8.28 5.04
C VAL A 140 -1.99 -7.16 5.89
N LEU A 141 -2.82 -6.24 6.36
CA LEU A 141 -2.42 -5.14 7.23
C LEU A 141 -3.03 -5.33 8.61
N LEU A 142 -2.19 -5.51 9.63
CA LEU A 142 -2.57 -5.70 11.02
C LEU A 142 -2.19 -4.47 11.84
N PHE A 143 -3.15 -3.94 12.59
CA PHE A 143 -2.91 -2.90 13.59
C PHE A 143 -2.98 -3.52 14.98
N ASP A 144 -1.84 -3.64 15.63
CA ASP A 144 -1.73 -4.09 17.02
C ASP A 144 -1.90 -2.91 17.97
N ALA A 145 -3.05 -2.87 18.64
CA ALA A 145 -3.40 -1.87 19.65
C ALA A 145 -3.29 -2.41 21.09
N SER A 146 -2.69 -3.59 21.31
CA SER A 146 -2.64 -4.27 22.61
C SER A 146 -2.01 -3.41 23.72
N LYS A 147 -1.06 -2.53 23.38
CA LYS A 147 -0.41 -1.60 24.33
C LYS A 147 -1.19 -0.32 24.59
N HIS A 148 -2.44 -0.23 24.16
CA HIS A 148 -3.33 0.89 24.49
C HIS A 148 -3.91 0.70 25.90
N PRO A 149 -3.79 1.68 26.83
CA PRO A 149 -4.11 1.49 28.25
C PRO A 149 -5.57 1.09 28.52
N PHE A 150 -6.49 1.45 27.63
CA PHE A 150 -7.90 1.05 27.72
C PHE A 150 -8.13 -0.47 27.56
N LEU A 151 -7.28 -1.18 26.81
CA LEU A 151 -7.42 -2.63 26.62
C LEU A 151 -6.78 -3.42 27.78
N HIS A 152 -5.70 -2.90 28.36
CA HIS A 152 -5.12 -3.46 29.59
C HIS A 152 -6.08 -3.35 30.78
N HIS A 153 -6.80 -2.23 30.91
CA HIS A 153 -7.80 -2.04 31.97
C HIS A 153 -9.00 -3.00 31.81
N PHE A 154 -9.39 -3.35 30.57
CA PHE A 154 -10.47 -4.29 30.29
C PHE A 154 -10.08 -5.76 30.53
N GLN A 155 -8.80 -6.12 30.38
CA GLN A 155 -8.31 -7.46 30.75
C GLN A 155 -8.10 -7.61 32.27
N LEU A 156 -7.60 -6.58 32.95
CA LEU A 156 -7.42 -6.60 34.42
C LEU A 156 -8.76 -6.60 35.17
N SER A 157 -9.78 -5.90 34.69
CA SER A 157 -11.11 -5.92 35.32
C SER A 157 -11.82 -7.28 35.22
N ARG A 158 -11.52 -8.09 34.20
CA ARG A 158 -12.03 -9.47 34.11
C ARG A 158 -11.26 -10.48 34.96
N PHE A 159 -10.02 -10.17 35.36
CA PHE A 159 -9.20 -11.08 36.18
C PHE A 159 -9.36 -10.85 37.69
N CYS A 160 -9.79 -9.66 38.12
CA CYS A 160 -10.04 -9.34 39.53
C CYS A 160 -11.53 -9.49 39.96
N SER A 161 -12.40 -10.02 39.10
CA SER A 161 -13.82 -10.28 39.40
C SER A 161 -14.18 -11.78 39.36
N GLY A 162 -13.18 -12.65 39.48
CA GLY A 162 -13.34 -14.09 39.69
C GLY A 162 -13.00 -14.47 41.12
#